data_AF-A0A970UI18-F1
#
_entry.id   AF-A0A970UI18-F1
#
_cell.length_a   1.000
_cell.length_b   1.000
_cell.length_c   1.000
_cell.angle_alpha   90.00
_cell.angle_beta   90.00
_cell.angle_gamma   90.00
#
_symmetry.space_group_name_H-M   'P 1'
#
loop_
_entity.id
_entity.type
_entity.pdbx_description
1 polymer ?
#
loop_
_entity_poly.entity_id
_entity_poly.type
_entity_poly.pdbx_seq_one_letter_code
_entity_poly.pdbx_strand_id
1 'polypeptide(L)'
;MNRSCIPPFWHPAFSEGFILDWDGVLAETRLSFAAIREKYFEGKFVPLFEAIAALPPDQAEELKKDIYDVEMQGAEKAEAVPGAQELLEWLSVQDIPWCVVSRNCMDSITLAAARAGLQLPEVVKSRDNPPVKPDPGALWSGAAEMGVPSAKCVMVGDFLYDLVGARRAGIRAVLVQRPEAEWKHWADVSFDNMRGFVASLKSPEPLVPWEYALIEADKLKAAASKGVRLSAMSPYLLSECMKKAAEGVLYFLIDDPLSPLSPDQWRIMPGLAPSWLDQPVREVLRSLLQSRFPMTEVVEKELRGISFLDR
;
A
#
# COMPACT_ATOMS: atom_id res chain seq x y z
N MET A 1 3.01 -8.74 23.78
CA MET A 1 2.31 -8.43 22.53
C MET A 1 0.82 -8.38 22.82
N ASN A 2 0.19 -7.23 22.57
CA ASN A 2 -1.23 -7.01 22.82
C ASN A 2 -2.04 -7.98 21.94
N ARG A 3 -2.79 -8.90 22.56
CA ARG A 3 -3.51 -10.01 21.88
C ARG A 3 -4.76 -9.56 21.09
N SER A 4 -4.92 -8.25 20.84
CA SER A 4 -6.16 -7.68 20.30
C SER A 4 -6.24 -7.73 18.77
N CYS A 5 -5.11 -7.66 18.07
CA CYS A 5 -5.07 -7.60 16.60
C CYS A 5 -4.85 -9.01 16.02
N ILE A 6 -5.94 -9.72 15.77
CA ILE A 6 -5.95 -11.09 15.21
C ILE A 6 -6.46 -10.99 13.76
N PRO A 7 -5.93 -11.79 12.82
CA PRO A 7 -6.46 -11.86 11.46
C PRO A 7 -8.00 -11.95 11.43
N PRO A 8 -8.66 -11.21 10.52
CA PRO A 8 -8.09 -10.42 9.43
C PRO A 8 -7.78 -8.97 9.83
N PHE A 9 -7.98 -8.60 11.10
CA PHE A 9 -7.67 -7.26 11.56
C PHE A 9 -6.16 -7.04 11.58
N TRP A 10 -5.77 -5.79 11.36
CA TRP A 10 -4.37 -5.40 11.30
C TRP A 10 -4.18 -4.04 11.98
N HIS A 11 -2.94 -3.63 12.21
CA HIS A 11 -2.61 -2.28 12.63
C HIS A 11 -1.16 -1.94 12.18
N PRO A 12 -0.87 -0.71 11.71
CA PRO A 12 0.48 -0.30 11.29
C PRO A 12 1.57 -0.52 12.36
N ALA A 13 1.20 -0.47 13.65
CA ALA A 13 2.12 -0.72 14.76
C ALA A 13 2.75 -2.13 14.76
N PHE A 14 2.18 -3.07 13.99
CA PHE A 14 2.70 -4.44 13.85
C PHE A 14 3.38 -4.69 12.50
N SER A 15 3.55 -3.65 11.68
CA SER A 15 4.34 -3.72 10.44
C SER A 15 5.84 -3.83 10.76
N GLU A 16 6.56 -4.57 9.93
CA GLU A 16 8.02 -4.78 10.09
C GLU A 16 8.84 -3.68 9.39
N GLY A 17 8.20 -2.80 8.61
CA GLY A 17 8.89 -1.71 7.93
C GLY A 17 7.94 -0.60 7.48
N PHE A 18 8.44 0.63 7.45
CA PHE A 18 7.66 1.81 7.08
C PHE A 18 8.23 2.48 5.84
N ILE A 19 7.38 2.71 4.85
CA ILE A 19 7.69 3.53 3.69
C ILE A 19 6.97 4.85 3.87
N LEU A 20 7.72 5.95 3.97
CA LEU A 20 7.18 7.26 4.27
C LEU A 20 7.30 8.16 3.03
N ASP A 21 6.22 8.86 2.70
CA ASP A 21 6.36 10.02 1.82
C ASP A 21 7.13 11.15 2.51
N TRP A 22 7.60 12.09 1.72
CA TRP A 22 8.31 13.27 2.18
C TRP A 22 7.35 14.43 2.47
N ASP A 23 6.80 15.04 1.40
CA ASP A 23 5.97 16.23 1.50
C ASP A 23 4.62 15.90 2.15
N GLY A 24 4.19 16.71 3.10
CA GLY A 24 2.92 16.49 3.81
C GLY A 24 2.92 15.31 4.79
N VAL A 25 4.00 14.53 4.87
CA VAL A 25 4.17 13.41 5.82
C VAL A 25 5.31 13.68 6.79
N LEU A 26 6.54 13.88 6.31
CA LEU A 26 7.70 14.19 7.14
C LEU A 26 7.98 15.70 7.17
N ALA A 27 8.03 16.33 6.00
CA ALA A 27 8.30 17.75 5.85
C ALA A 27 7.14 18.48 5.16
N GLU A 28 6.89 19.71 5.59
CA GLU A 28 5.95 20.62 4.94
C GLU A 28 6.74 21.64 4.12
N THR A 29 6.77 21.44 2.81
CA THR A 29 7.50 22.27 1.83
C THR A 29 6.58 23.22 1.07
N ARG A 30 5.25 23.08 1.23
CA ARG A 30 4.20 23.92 0.61
C ARG A 30 4.41 24.15 -0.90
N LEU A 31 4.83 23.12 -1.62
CA LEU A 31 5.07 23.20 -3.06
C LEU A 31 3.80 23.63 -3.81
N SER A 32 3.95 24.60 -4.70
CA SER A 32 2.87 25.01 -5.61
C SER A 32 3.38 25.03 -7.03
N PHE A 33 2.83 24.12 -7.84
CA PHE A 33 3.14 24.03 -9.26
C PHE A 33 2.11 24.75 -10.15
N ALA A 34 1.24 25.58 -9.57
CA ALA A 34 0.21 26.30 -10.32
C ALA A 34 0.81 27.20 -11.41
N ALA A 35 1.87 27.95 -11.09
CA ALA A 35 2.55 28.82 -12.05
C ALA A 35 3.19 28.02 -13.20
N ILE A 36 3.75 26.84 -12.91
CA ILE A 36 4.29 25.94 -13.94
C ILE A 36 3.15 25.46 -14.85
N ARG A 37 2.02 25.03 -14.29
CA ARG A 37 0.87 24.59 -15.09
C ARG A 37 0.30 25.72 -15.95
N GLU A 38 0.28 26.94 -15.45
CA GLU A 38 -0.12 28.11 -16.25
C GLU A 38 0.83 28.32 -17.44
N LYS A 39 2.14 28.30 -17.18
CA LYS A 39 3.19 28.50 -18.20
C LYS A 39 3.15 27.47 -19.32
N TYR A 40 3.00 26.18 -18.99
CA TYR A 40 3.16 25.08 -19.95
C TYR A 40 1.85 24.44 -20.43
N PHE A 41 0.76 24.57 -19.68
CA PHE A 41 -0.46 23.79 -19.89
C PHE A 41 -1.77 24.59 -19.74
N GLU A 42 -1.72 25.92 -19.85
CA GLU A 42 -2.90 26.80 -19.77
C GLU A 42 -3.69 26.59 -18.45
N GLY A 43 -2.98 26.32 -17.36
CA GLY A 43 -3.56 26.11 -16.04
C GLY A 43 -4.24 24.75 -15.83
N LYS A 44 -4.28 23.90 -16.87
CA LYS A 44 -4.85 22.55 -16.76
C LYS A 44 -4.04 21.71 -15.79
N PHE A 45 -4.73 20.89 -15.00
CA PHE A 45 -4.07 19.92 -14.15
C PHE A 45 -3.43 18.82 -15.01
N VAL A 46 -2.11 18.89 -15.16
CA VAL A 46 -1.29 17.89 -15.85
C VAL A 46 -0.28 17.31 -14.85
N PRO A 47 -0.09 15.98 -14.82
CA PRO A 47 1.03 15.35 -14.11
C PRO A 47 2.35 15.78 -14.74
N LEU A 48 3.04 16.72 -14.09
CA LEU A 48 4.15 17.46 -14.69
C LEU A 48 5.33 16.55 -15.07
N PHE A 49 5.61 15.55 -14.24
CA PHE A 49 6.73 14.64 -14.45
C PHE A 49 6.53 13.73 -15.66
N GLU A 50 5.32 13.21 -15.82
CA GLU A 50 4.94 12.40 -16.96
C GLU A 50 4.88 13.25 -18.24
N ALA A 51 4.48 14.52 -18.12
CA ALA A 51 4.40 15.45 -19.25
C ALA A 51 5.78 15.80 -19.85
N ILE A 52 6.86 15.76 -19.05
CA ILE A 52 8.23 15.97 -19.54
C ILE A 52 8.53 15.07 -20.76
N ALA A 53 8.11 13.81 -20.73
CA ALA A 53 8.35 12.86 -21.81
C ALA A 53 7.56 13.16 -23.10
N ALA A 54 6.50 13.97 -23.01
CA ALA A 54 5.62 14.31 -24.13
C ALA A 54 5.96 15.67 -24.77
N LEU A 55 6.85 16.46 -24.16
CA LEU A 55 7.22 17.79 -24.65
C LEU A 55 8.44 17.75 -25.60
N PRO A 56 8.58 18.76 -26.47
CA PRO A 56 9.83 19.00 -27.21
C PRO A 56 11.05 19.07 -26.28
N PRO A 57 12.24 18.59 -26.67
CA PRO A 57 13.40 18.48 -25.78
C PRO A 57 13.80 19.78 -25.06
N ASP A 58 13.72 20.92 -25.75
CA ASP A 58 13.99 22.24 -25.19
C ASP A 58 12.99 22.63 -24.09
N GLN A 59 11.70 22.42 -24.33
CA GLN A 59 10.64 22.67 -23.33
C GLN A 59 10.69 21.68 -22.18
N ALA A 60 11.06 20.41 -22.45
CA ALA A 60 11.20 19.39 -21.43
C ALA A 60 12.34 19.72 -20.45
N GLU A 61 13.50 20.18 -20.93
CA GLU A 61 14.59 20.63 -20.07
C GLU A 61 14.23 21.89 -19.28
N GLU A 62 13.50 22.83 -19.89
CA GLU A 62 13.03 24.02 -19.18
C GLU A 62 12.02 23.66 -18.07
N LEU A 63 11.06 22.78 -18.36
CA LEU A 63 10.09 22.30 -17.37
C LEU A 63 10.77 21.56 -16.21
N LYS A 64 11.77 20.72 -16.49
CA LYS A 64 12.57 20.04 -15.44
C LYS A 64 13.22 21.06 -14.51
N LYS A 65 13.82 22.11 -15.08
CA LYS A 65 14.47 23.17 -14.31
C LYS A 65 13.45 23.93 -13.47
N ASP A 66 12.32 24.34 -14.03
CA ASP A 66 11.28 25.06 -13.30
C ASP A 66 10.72 24.23 -12.13
N ILE A 67 10.54 22.92 -12.33
CA ILE A 67 10.12 22.01 -11.25
C ILE A 67 11.19 21.95 -10.15
N TYR A 68 12.46 21.78 -10.53
CA TYR A 68 13.57 21.77 -9.58
C TYR A 68 13.65 23.07 -8.77
N ASP A 69 13.52 24.23 -9.42
CA ASP A 69 13.58 25.54 -8.77
C ASP A 69 12.44 25.71 -7.75
N VAL A 70 11.22 25.24 -8.08
CA VAL A 70 10.08 25.23 -7.12
C VAL A 70 10.36 24.30 -5.94
N GLU A 71 10.90 23.11 -6.20
CA GLU A 71 11.26 22.14 -5.14
C GLU A 71 12.32 22.69 -4.18
N MET A 72 13.33 23.38 -4.70
CA MET A 72 14.38 24.01 -3.90
C MET A 72 13.85 25.20 -3.09
N GLN A 73 12.99 26.03 -3.68
CA GLN A 73 12.35 27.14 -2.95
C GLN A 73 11.45 26.65 -1.82
N GLY A 74 10.75 25.53 -2.02
CA GLY A 74 9.98 24.87 -0.96
C GLY A 74 10.87 24.33 0.14
N ALA A 75 11.95 23.64 -0.24
CA ALA A 75 12.91 23.08 0.71
C ALA A 75 13.58 24.13 1.61
N GLU A 76 13.87 25.33 1.10
CA GLU A 76 14.43 26.43 1.91
C GLU A 76 13.54 26.85 3.09
N LYS A 77 12.23 26.67 2.96
CA LYS A 77 11.21 27.07 3.95
C LYS A 77 10.61 25.86 4.68
N ALA A 78 11.20 24.68 4.51
CA ALA A 78 10.64 23.45 5.03
C ALA A 78 10.61 23.43 6.56
N GLU A 79 9.47 22.99 7.09
CA GLU A 79 9.27 22.71 8.51
C GLU A 79 8.90 21.24 8.68
N ALA A 80 9.21 20.64 9.84
CA ALA A 80 8.74 19.29 10.12
C ALA A 80 7.21 19.27 10.25
N VAL A 81 6.56 18.26 9.68
CA VAL A 81 5.13 18.04 9.91
C VAL A 81 4.92 17.78 11.41
N PRO A 82 3.94 18.44 12.08
CA PRO A 82 3.69 18.20 13.50
C PRO A 82 3.33 16.73 13.77
N GLY A 83 4.19 15.99 14.48
CA GLY A 83 4.08 14.54 14.66
C GLY A 83 5.15 13.72 13.94
N ALA A 84 5.88 14.30 12.98
CA ALA A 84 6.90 13.58 12.21
C ALA A 84 8.10 13.17 13.07
N GLN A 85 8.63 14.07 13.90
CA GLN A 85 9.72 13.73 14.81
C GLN A 85 9.29 12.64 15.80
N GLU A 86 8.08 12.74 16.35
CA GLU A 86 7.54 11.73 17.26
C GLU A 86 7.32 10.37 16.59
N LEU A 87 7.01 10.35 15.28
CA LEU A 87 6.96 9.11 14.48
C LEU A 87 8.35 8.50 14.34
N LEU A 88 9.35 9.29 13.95
CA LEU A 88 10.73 8.81 13.76
C LEU A 88 11.33 8.30 15.07
N GLU A 89 11.08 9.00 16.18
CA GLU A 89 11.46 8.56 17.52
C GLU A 89 10.79 7.23 17.88
N TRP A 90 9.49 7.08 17.60
CA TRP A 90 8.78 5.83 17.87
C TRP A 90 9.35 4.66 17.05
N LEU A 91 9.61 4.86 15.75
CA LEU A 91 10.23 3.86 14.88
C LEU A 91 11.61 3.44 15.40
N SER A 92 12.43 4.42 15.82
CA SER A 92 13.75 4.16 16.41
C SER A 92 13.65 3.36 17.71
N VAL A 93 12.73 3.71 18.62
CA VAL A 93 12.53 2.99 19.89
C VAL A 93 12.03 1.56 19.67
N GLN A 94 11.25 1.32 18.61
CA GLN A 94 10.77 -0.01 18.25
C GLN A 94 11.76 -0.82 17.40
N ASP A 95 12.90 -0.24 17.00
CA ASP A 95 13.86 -0.85 16.06
C ASP A 95 13.20 -1.27 14.73
N ILE A 96 12.26 -0.46 14.25
CA ILE A 96 11.56 -0.70 12.99
C ILE A 96 12.26 0.09 11.88
N PRO A 97 12.78 -0.57 10.85
CA PRO A 97 13.42 0.11 9.74
C PRO A 97 12.38 0.90 8.94
N TRP A 98 12.82 2.01 8.37
CA TRP A 98 11.99 2.86 7.54
C TRP A 98 12.79 3.50 6.41
N CYS A 99 12.11 3.86 5.33
CA CYS A 99 12.69 4.53 4.18
C CYS A 99 11.80 5.68 3.70
N VAL A 100 12.40 6.60 2.93
CA VAL A 100 11.65 7.65 2.22
C VAL A 100 11.44 7.22 0.78
N VAL A 101 10.22 7.37 0.27
CA VAL A 101 9.94 7.31 -1.16
C VAL A 101 9.20 8.58 -1.55
N SER A 102 9.84 9.45 -2.34
CA SER A 102 9.35 10.78 -2.69
C SER A 102 9.43 11.04 -4.21
N ARG A 103 8.61 12.00 -4.68
CA ARG A 103 8.67 12.51 -6.06
C ARG A 103 9.54 13.77 -6.21
N ASN A 104 10.13 14.27 -5.13
CA ASN A 104 11.10 15.38 -5.17
C ASN A 104 12.50 14.88 -5.62
N CYS A 105 13.35 15.80 -6.06
CA CYS A 105 14.78 15.53 -6.21
C CYS A 105 15.47 15.33 -4.85
N MET A 106 16.61 14.63 -4.86
CA MET A 106 17.42 14.38 -3.66
C MET A 106 17.94 15.67 -3.02
N ASP A 107 18.30 16.67 -3.82
CA ASP A 107 18.77 17.98 -3.33
C ASP A 107 17.71 18.66 -2.46
N SER A 108 16.46 18.68 -2.92
CA SER A 108 15.33 19.26 -2.19
C SER A 108 15.04 18.50 -0.90
N ILE A 109 15.03 17.16 -0.94
CA ILE A 109 14.83 16.31 0.25
C ILE A 109 15.93 16.59 1.29
N THR A 110 17.19 16.63 0.85
CA THR A 110 18.36 16.86 1.73
C THR A 110 18.31 18.23 2.38
N LEU A 111 18.03 19.28 1.59
CA LEU A 111 17.93 20.64 2.10
C LEU A 111 16.73 20.78 3.05
N ALA A 112 15.57 20.26 2.68
CA ALA A 112 14.37 20.29 3.49
C ALA A 112 14.57 19.58 4.83
N ALA A 113 15.25 18.43 4.85
CA ALA A 113 15.58 17.70 6.06
C ALA A 113 16.43 18.55 7.01
N ALA A 114 17.46 19.20 6.48
CA ALA A 114 18.32 20.10 7.26
C ALA A 114 17.57 21.31 7.82
N ARG A 115 16.64 21.90 7.05
CA ARG A 115 15.80 23.03 7.50
C ARG A 115 14.78 22.62 8.55
N ALA A 116 14.15 21.46 8.36
CA ALA A 116 13.15 20.91 9.27
C ALA A 116 13.76 20.25 10.53
N GLY A 117 15.08 20.09 10.60
CA GLY A 117 15.75 19.39 11.69
C GLY A 117 15.42 17.90 11.74
N LEU A 118 15.23 17.28 10.57
CA LEU A 118 14.91 15.86 10.42
C LEU A 118 16.15 15.08 9.99
N GLN A 119 16.31 13.88 10.53
CA GLN A 119 17.32 12.94 10.05
C GLN A 119 16.75 12.14 8.88
N LEU A 120 17.52 12.03 7.81
CA LEU A 120 17.18 11.13 6.71
C LEU A 120 17.52 9.68 7.07
N PRO A 121 16.72 8.71 6.61
CA PRO A 121 17.06 7.31 6.75
C PRO A 121 18.20 6.93 5.81
N GLU A 122 18.76 5.73 5.98
CA GLU A 122 19.76 5.19 5.06
C GLU A 122 19.22 5.03 3.64
N VAL A 123 17.94 4.71 3.50
CA VAL A 123 17.28 4.47 2.21
C VAL A 123 16.34 5.62 1.85
N VAL A 124 16.72 6.40 0.85
CA VAL A 124 15.90 7.48 0.28
C VAL A 124 15.75 7.26 -1.22
N LYS A 125 14.52 7.02 -1.68
CA LYS A 125 14.16 6.91 -3.09
C LYS A 125 13.56 8.24 -3.55
N SER A 126 14.39 9.09 -4.18
CA SER A 126 13.95 10.34 -4.79
C SER A 126 13.52 10.12 -6.25
N ARG A 127 13.00 11.17 -6.90
CA ARG A 127 12.73 11.15 -8.34
C ARG A 127 13.95 10.83 -9.19
N ASP A 128 15.14 11.16 -8.71
CA ASP A 128 16.39 10.96 -9.44
C ASP A 128 16.73 9.46 -9.57
N ASN A 129 16.02 8.59 -8.85
CA ASN A 129 16.16 7.14 -8.88
C ASN A 129 14.82 6.48 -9.27
N PRO A 130 14.42 6.53 -10.55
CA PRO A 130 13.19 5.88 -11.01
C PRO A 130 13.22 4.37 -10.73
N PRO A 131 12.07 3.71 -10.58
CA PRO A 131 10.70 4.22 -10.81
C PRO A 131 10.17 5.15 -9.70
N VAL A 132 9.14 5.95 -10.02
CA VAL A 132 8.49 6.89 -9.09
C VAL A 132 7.02 6.53 -8.84
N LYS A 133 6.50 6.84 -7.64
CA LYS A 133 5.07 6.66 -7.30
C LYS A 133 4.19 7.34 -8.36
N PRO A 134 3.08 6.73 -8.85
CA PRO A 134 2.41 5.54 -8.33
C PRO A 134 2.85 4.21 -8.98
N ASP A 135 4.05 4.14 -9.56
CA ASP A 135 4.63 2.86 -9.97
C ASP A 135 4.96 2.01 -8.72
N PRO A 136 4.49 0.74 -8.63
CA PRO A 136 4.74 -0.10 -7.46
C PRO A 136 6.23 -0.43 -7.26
N GLY A 137 7.03 -0.39 -8.33
CA GLY A 137 8.47 -0.62 -8.28
C GLY A 137 9.18 0.37 -7.36
N ALA A 138 8.65 1.58 -7.18
CA ALA A 138 9.23 2.57 -6.27
C ALA A 138 9.17 2.09 -4.81
N LEU A 139 8.04 1.50 -4.42
CA LEU A 139 7.84 0.96 -3.07
C LEU A 139 8.55 -0.39 -2.87
N TRP A 140 8.57 -1.24 -3.90
CA TRP A 140 9.33 -2.50 -3.85
C TRP A 140 10.83 -2.27 -3.72
N SER A 141 11.39 -1.29 -4.46
CA SER A 141 12.79 -0.91 -4.33
C SER A 141 13.12 -0.40 -2.93
N GLY A 142 12.29 0.49 -2.37
CA GLY A 142 12.47 0.99 -1.01
C GLY A 142 12.39 -0.12 0.04
N ALA A 143 11.41 -1.04 -0.08
CA ALA A 143 11.27 -2.18 0.82
C ALA A 143 12.46 -3.15 0.73
N ALA A 144 12.93 -3.45 -0.49
CA ALA A 144 14.06 -4.34 -0.73
C ALA A 144 15.38 -3.79 -0.16
N GLU A 145 15.67 -2.50 -0.38
CA GLU A 145 16.86 -1.84 0.16
C GLU A 145 16.81 -1.71 1.68
N MET A 146 15.61 -1.56 2.25
CA MET A 146 15.37 -1.59 3.70
C MET A 146 15.50 -3.00 4.29
N GLY A 147 15.54 -4.05 3.47
CA GLY A 147 15.65 -5.44 3.90
C GLY A 147 14.35 -6.06 4.42
N VAL A 148 13.19 -5.46 4.13
CA VAL A 148 11.88 -5.92 4.61
C VAL A 148 11.01 -6.40 3.45
N PRO A 149 10.37 -7.58 3.54
CA PRO A 149 9.40 -8.00 2.52
C PRO A 149 8.27 -6.98 2.38
N SER A 150 7.95 -6.57 1.16
CA SER A 150 6.93 -5.53 0.88
C SER A 150 5.57 -5.83 1.53
N ALA A 151 5.16 -7.09 1.57
CA ALA A 151 3.91 -7.54 2.20
C ALA A 151 3.85 -7.27 3.72
N LYS A 152 4.98 -6.99 4.36
CA LYS A 152 5.10 -6.65 5.78
C LYS A 152 5.34 -5.16 6.03
N CYS A 153 5.48 -4.38 4.96
CA CYS A 153 5.63 -2.94 5.02
C CYS A 153 4.27 -2.25 5.10
N VAL A 154 4.28 -0.99 5.53
CA VAL A 154 3.16 -0.05 5.40
C VAL A 154 3.64 1.22 4.70
N MET A 155 2.85 1.72 3.75
CA MET A 155 3.04 3.02 3.11
C MET A 155 2.28 4.09 3.89
N VAL A 156 2.94 5.16 4.30
CA VAL A 156 2.32 6.34 4.91
C VAL A 156 2.48 7.50 3.95
N GLY A 157 1.35 8.01 3.45
CA GLY A 157 1.29 9.07 2.45
C GLY A 157 0.22 10.10 2.76
N ASP A 158 0.23 11.20 2.02
CA ASP A 158 -0.83 12.21 2.06
C ASP A 158 -1.58 12.29 0.72
N PHE A 159 -1.02 11.77 -0.38
CA PHE A 159 -1.54 11.99 -1.72
C PHE A 159 -1.99 10.70 -2.41
N LEU A 160 -2.81 10.87 -3.46
CA LEU A 160 -3.37 9.75 -4.24
C LEU A 160 -2.29 8.80 -4.76
N TYR A 161 -1.13 9.32 -5.16
CA TYR A 161 -0.06 8.51 -5.73
C TYR A 161 0.56 7.53 -4.72
N ASP A 162 0.57 7.88 -3.44
CA ASP A 162 1.04 6.99 -2.37
C ASP A 162 0.11 5.80 -2.23
N LEU A 163 -1.19 6.08 -2.12
CA LEU A 163 -2.19 5.06 -1.87
C LEU A 163 -2.35 4.14 -3.09
N VAL A 164 -2.38 4.70 -4.30
CA VAL A 164 -2.43 3.91 -5.54
C VAL A 164 -1.15 3.09 -5.71
N GLY A 165 0.01 3.68 -5.42
CA GLY A 165 1.29 2.96 -5.43
C GLY A 165 1.27 1.78 -4.46
N ALA A 166 0.80 2.00 -3.23
CA ALA A 166 0.67 0.96 -2.21
C ALA A 166 -0.26 -0.17 -2.66
N ARG A 167 -1.42 0.16 -3.25
CA ARG A 167 -2.34 -0.84 -3.80
C ARG A 167 -1.71 -1.68 -4.91
N ARG A 168 -1.01 -1.04 -5.84
CA ARG A 168 -0.31 -1.75 -6.92
C ARG A 168 0.84 -2.61 -6.39
N ALA A 169 1.45 -2.22 -5.28
CA ALA A 169 2.56 -2.93 -4.67
C ALA A 169 2.13 -4.06 -3.71
N GLY A 170 0.83 -4.18 -3.41
CA GLY A 170 0.33 -5.12 -2.39
C GLY A 170 0.69 -4.71 -0.95
N ILE A 171 0.86 -3.42 -0.70
CA ILE A 171 1.29 -2.84 0.58
C ILE A 171 0.10 -2.15 1.25
N ARG A 172 0.02 -2.25 2.58
CA ARG A 172 -0.98 -1.52 3.38
C ARG A 172 -0.75 -0.01 3.28
N ALA A 173 -1.82 0.77 3.24
CA ALA A 173 -1.73 2.22 3.02
C ALA A 173 -2.39 3.01 4.16
N VAL A 174 -1.66 3.96 4.73
CA VAL A 174 -2.14 4.91 5.73
C VAL A 174 -2.14 6.29 5.09
N LEU A 175 -3.31 6.96 5.13
CA LEU A 175 -3.44 8.36 4.76
C LEU A 175 -3.30 9.24 6.00
N VAL A 176 -2.51 10.30 5.92
CA VAL A 176 -2.39 11.31 6.99
C VAL A 176 -2.63 12.72 6.45
N GLN A 177 -2.94 13.67 7.34
CA GLN A 177 -2.90 15.12 7.06
C GLN A 177 -3.91 15.63 6.01
N ARG A 178 -4.87 14.81 5.59
CA ARG A 178 -5.88 15.14 4.56
C ARG A 178 -7.29 14.64 4.96
N PRO A 179 -7.92 15.21 6.01
CA PRO A 179 -9.23 14.76 6.51
C PRO A 179 -10.34 14.79 5.45
N GLU A 180 -10.25 15.75 4.51
CA GLU A 180 -11.25 15.97 3.45
C GLU A 180 -10.84 15.38 2.09
N ALA A 181 -9.75 14.58 2.01
CA ALA A 181 -9.30 14.01 0.74
C ALA A 181 -10.37 13.12 0.10
N GLU A 182 -10.73 13.44 -1.16
CA GLU A 182 -11.64 12.62 -1.97
C GLU A 182 -11.08 11.21 -2.21
N TRP A 183 -9.75 11.06 -2.21
CA TRP A 183 -9.05 9.79 -2.38
C TRP A 183 -8.84 8.98 -1.10
N LYS A 184 -9.39 9.39 0.05
CA LYS A 184 -9.31 8.61 1.30
C LYS A 184 -9.76 7.17 1.14
N HIS A 185 -10.71 6.96 0.23
CA HIS A 185 -11.21 5.67 -0.18
C HIS A 185 -10.16 4.83 -0.90
N TRP A 186 -8.87 5.16 -0.95
CA TRP A 186 -7.76 4.29 -1.38
C TRP A 186 -6.90 3.77 -0.21
N ALA A 187 -7.03 4.33 0.99
CA ALA A 187 -6.25 3.94 2.18
C ALA A 187 -6.91 2.80 2.95
N ASP A 188 -6.13 2.01 3.68
CA ASP A 188 -6.69 1.05 4.66
C ASP A 188 -7.23 1.80 5.88
N VAL A 189 -6.59 2.92 6.26
CA VAL A 189 -7.01 3.81 7.35
C VAL A 189 -6.54 5.23 7.08
N SER A 190 -7.30 6.22 7.56
CA SER A 190 -6.93 7.64 7.48
C SER A 190 -6.90 8.28 8.87
N PHE A 191 -5.90 9.13 9.11
CA PHE A 191 -5.80 9.97 10.30
C PHE A 191 -5.78 11.44 9.90
N ASP A 192 -6.59 12.27 10.57
CA ASP A 192 -6.70 13.70 10.26
C ASP A 192 -5.36 14.43 10.38
N ASN A 193 -4.49 13.95 11.28
CA ASN A 193 -3.15 14.48 11.46
C ASN A 193 -2.13 13.42 11.90
N MET A 194 -0.85 13.74 11.70
CA MET A 194 0.28 12.86 12.00
C MET A 194 0.37 12.51 13.50
N ARG A 195 0.05 13.45 14.41
CA ARG A 195 0.01 13.16 15.86
C ARG A 195 -1.04 12.11 16.22
N GLY A 196 -2.21 12.16 15.58
CA GLY A 196 -3.26 11.16 15.73
C GLY A 196 -2.79 9.78 15.27
N PHE A 197 -2.05 9.71 14.16
CA PHE A 197 -1.41 8.48 13.71
C PHE A 197 -0.37 7.96 14.73
N VAL A 198 0.53 8.80 15.22
CA VAL A 198 1.52 8.39 16.24
C VAL A 198 0.85 7.91 17.53
N ALA A 199 -0.26 8.54 17.93
CA ALA A 199 -1.04 8.10 19.09
C ALA A 199 -1.63 6.68 18.89
N SER A 200 -2.13 6.36 17.69
CA SER A 200 -2.63 5.02 17.39
C SER A 200 -1.51 3.98 17.39
N LEU A 201 -0.29 4.32 16.95
CA LEU A 201 0.87 3.42 17.04
C LEU A 201 1.20 3.04 18.49
N LYS A 202 1.04 3.98 19.43
CA LYS A 202 1.29 3.76 20.87
C LYS A 202 0.17 2.98 21.56
N SER A 203 -1.05 3.05 21.04
CA SER A 203 -2.22 2.34 21.56
C SER A 203 -2.99 1.65 20.42
N PRO A 204 -2.45 0.55 19.87
CA PRO A 204 -2.98 -0.04 18.65
C PRO A 204 -4.34 -0.70 18.88
N GLU A 205 -5.32 -0.29 18.07
CA GLU A 205 -6.65 -0.90 18.00
C GLU A 205 -6.79 -1.73 16.70
N PRO A 206 -7.62 -2.79 16.68
CA PRO A 206 -7.79 -3.59 15.47
C PRO A 206 -8.48 -2.80 14.35
N LEU A 207 -7.81 -2.69 13.19
CA LEU A 207 -8.36 -2.04 12.00
C LEU A 207 -8.84 -3.08 11.00
N VAL A 208 -9.96 -2.77 10.34
CA VAL A 208 -10.45 -3.54 9.19
C VAL A 208 -9.54 -3.23 8.00
N PRO A 209 -8.94 -4.24 7.35
CA PRO A 209 -8.14 -4.01 6.16
C PRO A 209 -9.02 -3.62 4.97
N TRP A 210 -8.41 -2.93 4.02
CA TRP A 210 -9.06 -2.42 2.81
C TRP A 210 -9.98 -3.40 2.08
N GLU A 211 -9.54 -4.64 1.88
CA GLU A 211 -10.29 -5.68 1.16
C GLU A 211 -11.61 -6.05 1.83
N TYR A 212 -11.75 -5.72 3.11
CA TYR A 212 -12.94 -5.96 3.92
C TYR A 212 -13.62 -4.67 4.39
N ALA A 213 -13.25 -3.50 3.84
CA ALA A 213 -13.75 -2.19 4.28
C ALA A 213 -15.29 -2.03 4.22
N LEU A 214 -15.99 -2.86 3.42
CA LEU A 214 -17.44 -2.86 3.32
C LEU A 214 -18.14 -3.80 4.32
N ILE A 215 -17.39 -4.49 5.17
CA ILE A 215 -17.89 -5.46 6.15
C ILE A 215 -17.76 -4.84 7.54
N GLU A 216 -18.88 -4.81 8.28
CA GLU A 216 -18.86 -4.42 9.71
C GLU A 216 -17.92 -5.33 10.50
N ALA A 217 -17.15 -4.76 11.44
CA ALA A 217 -16.11 -5.47 12.19
C ALA A 217 -16.62 -6.76 12.87
N ASP A 218 -17.78 -6.74 13.52
CA ASP A 218 -18.35 -7.92 14.17
C ASP A 218 -18.72 -9.02 13.18
N LYS A 219 -19.24 -8.65 12.00
CA LYS A 219 -19.54 -9.60 10.91
C LYS A 219 -18.26 -10.19 10.34
N LEU A 220 -17.23 -9.36 10.14
CA LEU A 220 -15.92 -9.81 9.67
C LEU A 220 -15.28 -10.79 10.66
N LYS A 221 -15.31 -10.48 11.95
CA LYS A 221 -14.82 -11.37 13.01
C LYS A 221 -15.54 -12.71 13.00
N ALA A 222 -16.86 -12.71 12.82
CA ALA A 222 -17.66 -13.93 12.74
C ALA A 222 -17.43 -14.72 11.43
N ALA A 223 -17.09 -14.06 10.33
CA ALA A 223 -16.75 -14.71 9.06
C ALA A 223 -15.35 -15.34 9.12
N ALA A 224 -14.39 -14.65 9.73
CA ALA A 224 -13.00 -15.09 9.84
C ALA A 224 -12.80 -16.34 10.70
N SER A 225 -13.74 -16.65 11.60
CA SER A 225 -13.74 -17.90 12.38
C SER A 225 -14.31 -19.10 11.62
N LYS A 226 -14.63 -18.93 10.34
CA LYS A 226 -15.19 -19.98 9.47
C LYS A 226 -14.20 -20.39 8.39
N GLY A 227 -14.34 -21.63 7.97
CA GLY A 227 -13.73 -22.16 6.76
C GLY A 227 -14.80 -22.69 5.81
N VAL A 228 -14.42 -22.92 4.57
CA VAL A 228 -15.28 -23.59 3.58
C VAL A 228 -14.57 -24.81 3.03
N ARG A 229 -15.32 -25.91 2.90
CA ARG A 229 -14.89 -27.08 2.13
C ARG A 229 -15.52 -27.00 0.74
N LEU A 230 -14.70 -27.17 -0.30
CA LEU A 230 -15.13 -27.11 -1.69
C LEU A 230 -14.50 -28.24 -2.49
N SER A 231 -15.25 -28.82 -3.43
CA SER A 231 -14.76 -29.88 -4.30
C SER A 231 -13.86 -29.34 -5.42
N ALA A 232 -12.67 -29.93 -5.62
CA ALA A 232 -11.82 -29.60 -6.78
C ALA A 232 -12.49 -29.87 -8.13
N MET A 233 -13.54 -30.71 -8.17
CA MET A 233 -14.28 -31.03 -9.40
C MET A 233 -15.33 -29.97 -9.76
N SER A 234 -15.64 -29.04 -8.84
CA SER A 234 -16.63 -28.00 -9.12
C SER A 234 -16.13 -27.06 -10.23
N PRO A 235 -16.89 -26.83 -11.31
CA PRO A 235 -16.54 -25.84 -12.32
C PRO A 235 -16.55 -24.40 -11.77
N TYR A 236 -17.20 -24.17 -10.61
CA TYR A 236 -17.32 -22.86 -9.96
C TYR A 236 -16.33 -22.66 -8.79
N LEU A 237 -15.42 -23.62 -8.55
CA LEU A 237 -14.49 -23.60 -7.42
C LEU A 237 -13.83 -22.23 -7.20
N LEU A 238 -13.20 -21.67 -8.23
CA LEU A 238 -12.45 -20.42 -8.12
C LEU A 238 -13.33 -19.22 -7.80
N SER A 239 -14.49 -19.12 -8.46
CA SER A 239 -15.41 -17.99 -8.27
C SER A 239 -16.12 -18.06 -6.92
N GLU A 240 -16.42 -19.26 -6.42
CA GLU A 240 -16.95 -19.46 -5.07
C GLU A 240 -15.91 -19.12 -4.00
N CYS A 241 -14.65 -19.54 -4.17
CA CYS A 241 -13.56 -19.14 -3.28
C CYS A 241 -13.43 -17.62 -3.20
N MET A 242 -13.39 -16.93 -4.34
CA MET A 242 -13.30 -15.46 -4.39
C MET A 242 -14.48 -14.77 -3.72
N LYS A 243 -15.70 -15.28 -3.94
CA LYS A 243 -16.91 -14.76 -3.28
C LYS A 243 -16.84 -14.93 -1.77
N LYS A 244 -16.42 -16.10 -1.29
CA LYS A 244 -16.30 -16.38 0.14
C LYS A 244 -15.19 -15.58 0.81
N ALA A 245 -14.07 -15.39 0.12
CA ALA A 245 -13.03 -14.50 0.59
C ALA A 245 -13.56 -13.07 0.73
N ALA A 246 -14.32 -12.57 -0.25
CA ALA A 246 -14.97 -11.25 -0.18
C ALA A 246 -16.01 -11.13 0.95
N GLU A 247 -16.56 -12.24 1.43
CA GLU A 247 -17.46 -12.29 2.61
C GLU A 247 -16.67 -12.34 3.94
N GLY A 248 -15.34 -12.36 3.92
CA GLY A 248 -14.46 -12.39 5.09
C GLY A 248 -14.06 -13.81 5.56
N VAL A 249 -14.34 -14.86 4.78
CA VAL A 249 -13.85 -16.22 5.07
C VAL A 249 -12.36 -16.31 4.76
N LEU A 250 -11.58 -16.81 5.70
CA LEU A 250 -10.13 -16.88 5.56
C LEU A 250 -9.61 -18.26 5.13
N TYR A 251 -10.30 -19.34 5.47
CA TYR A 251 -9.77 -20.69 5.33
C TYR A 251 -10.53 -21.51 4.27
N PHE A 252 -9.79 -22.06 3.32
CA PHE A 252 -10.31 -22.84 2.21
C PHE A 252 -9.72 -24.25 2.24
N LEU A 253 -10.56 -25.25 2.42
CA LEU A 253 -10.19 -26.65 2.33
C LEU A 253 -10.72 -27.20 0.99
N ILE A 254 -9.81 -27.67 0.13
CA ILE A 254 -10.16 -28.17 -1.19
C ILE A 254 -10.01 -29.68 -1.19
N ASP A 255 -11.07 -30.39 -1.57
CA ASP A 255 -10.99 -31.84 -1.76
C ASP A 255 -10.17 -32.13 -3.01
N ASP A 256 -9.20 -33.05 -2.90
CA ASP A 256 -8.20 -33.33 -3.94
C ASP A 256 -7.48 -32.07 -4.48
N PRO A 257 -6.70 -31.36 -3.63
CA PRO A 257 -6.11 -30.07 -3.96
C PRO A 257 -5.02 -30.13 -5.05
N LEU A 258 -4.58 -31.35 -5.40
CA LEU A 258 -3.59 -31.61 -6.44
C LEU A 258 -4.21 -31.82 -7.82
N SER A 259 -5.53 -31.94 -7.91
CA SER A 259 -6.22 -32.00 -9.19
C SER A 259 -5.85 -30.79 -10.06
N PRO A 260 -5.61 -31.00 -11.37
CA PRO A 260 -5.27 -29.91 -12.27
C PRO A 260 -6.44 -28.96 -12.45
N LEU A 261 -6.15 -27.66 -12.61
CA LEU A 261 -7.14 -26.66 -13.01
C LEU A 261 -7.75 -27.07 -14.37
N SER A 262 -9.05 -27.34 -14.38
CA SER A 262 -9.72 -27.80 -15.58
C SER A 262 -9.99 -26.68 -16.59
N PRO A 263 -10.13 -26.99 -17.89
CA PRO A 263 -10.53 -26.01 -18.90
C PRO A 263 -11.86 -25.31 -18.58
N ASP A 264 -12.81 -25.98 -17.96
CA ASP A 264 -14.09 -25.38 -17.57
C ASP A 264 -13.93 -24.39 -16.41
N GLN A 265 -13.14 -24.72 -15.39
CA GLN A 265 -12.82 -23.80 -14.30
C GLN A 265 -12.09 -22.55 -14.82
N TRP A 266 -11.13 -22.76 -15.73
CA TRP A 266 -10.38 -21.67 -16.35
C TRP A 266 -11.27 -20.78 -17.23
N ARG A 267 -12.16 -21.38 -18.04
CA ARG A 267 -13.07 -20.65 -18.93
C ARG A 267 -14.10 -19.81 -18.18
N ILE A 268 -14.59 -20.29 -17.04
CA ILE A 268 -15.61 -19.59 -16.23
C ILE A 268 -15.02 -18.39 -15.49
N MET A 269 -13.76 -18.46 -15.07
CA MET A 269 -13.10 -17.40 -14.32
C MET A 269 -12.30 -16.47 -15.26
N PRO A 270 -12.82 -15.28 -15.60
CA PRO A 270 -12.09 -14.35 -16.47
C PRO A 270 -10.81 -13.84 -15.80
N GLY A 271 -9.78 -13.56 -16.61
CA GLY A 271 -8.55 -12.92 -16.16
C GLY A 271 -7.46 -13.87 -15.66
N LEU A 272 -7.67 -15.19 -15.72
CA LEU A 272 -6.62 -16.17 -15.41
C LEU A 272 -5.59 -16.25 -16.54
N ALA A 273 -4.32 -16.42 -16.18
CA ALA A 273 -3.26 -16.63 -17.15
C ALA A 273 -3.44 -17.98 -17.87
N PRO A 274 -3.19 -18.08 -19.19
CA PRO A 274 -3.22 -19.35 -19.89
C PRO A 274 -2.25 -20.39 -19.32
N SER A 275 -1.13 -19.94 -18.73
CA SER A 275 -0.14 -20.80 -18.07
C SER A 275 -0.62 -21.50 -16.80
N TRP A 276 -1.80 -21.13 -16.29
CA TRP A 276 -2.38 -21.75 -15.09
C TRP A 276 -3.20 -23.01 -15.40
N LEU A 277 -3.50 -23.28 -16.68
CA LEU A 277 -4.09 -24.56 -17.07
C LEU A 277 -3.17 -25.72 -16.66
N ASP A 278 -3.80 -26.82 -16.24
CA ASP A 278 -3.14 -28.04 -15.75
C ASP A 278 -2.28 -27.88 -14.49
N GLN A 279 -2.18 -26.67 -13.92
CA GLN A 279 -1.52 -26.45 -12.63
C GLN A 279 -2.39 -26.98 -11.49
N PRO A 280 -1.80 -27.44 -10.37
CA PRO A 280 -2.56 -27.87 -9.21
C PRO A 280 -3.50 -26.76 -8.72
N VAL A 281 -4.79 -27.08 -8.54
CA VAL A 281 -5.82 -26.07 -8.26
C VAL A 281 -5.53 -25.30 -6.97
N ARG A 282 -4.85 -25.92 -6.00
CA ARG A 282 -4.42 -25.26 -4.76
C ARG A 282 -3.44 -24.10 -5.00
N GLU A 283 -2.50 -24.23 -5.93
CA GLU A 283 -1.50 -23.20 -6.20
C GLU A 283 -2.12 -22.05 -6.98
N VAL A 284 -3.03 -22.38 -7.90
CA VAL A 284 -3.88 -21.41 -8.60
C VAL A 284 -4.72 -20.61 -7.60
N LEU A 285 -5.40 -21.29 -6.68
CA LEU A 285 -6.22 -20.65 -5.65
C LEU A 285 -5.40 -19.78 -4.71
N ARG A 286 -4.23 -20.25 -4.22
CA ARG A 286 -3.34 -19.43 -3.38
C ARG A 286 -2.95 -18.14 -4.09
N SER A 287 -2.47 -18.25 -5.33
CA SER A 287 -2.05 -17.09 -6.13
C SER A 287 -3.21 -16.12 -6.39
N LEU A 288 -4.37 -16.67 -6.75
CA LEU A 288 -5.58 -15.90 -7.03
C LEU A 288 -6.08 -15.16 -5.79
N LEU A 289 -6.23 -15.88 -4.68
CA LEU A 289 -6.78 -15.33 -3.45
C LEU A 289 -5.82 -14.31 -2.81
N GLN A 290 -4.52 -14.62 -2.70
CA GLN A 290 -3.55 -13.73 -2.06
C GLN A 290 -3.37 -12.40 -2.80
N SER A 291 -3.65 -12.37 -4.11
CA SER A 291 -3.59 -11.13 -4.90
C SER A 291 -4.60 -10.07 -4.46
N ARG A 292 -5.75 -10.48 -3.89
CA ARG A 292 -6.84 -9.58 -3.48
C ARG A 292 -7.16 -9.64 -1.98
N PHE A 293 -6.98 -10.81 -1.38
CA PHE A 293 -7.31 -11.20 -0.02
C PHE A 293 -6.08 -11.86 0.63
N PRO A 294 -5.02 -11.10 0.94
CA PRO A 294 -3.72 -11.62 1.37
C PRO A 294 -3.76 -12.44 2.67
N MET A 295 -4.81 -12.30 3.48
CA MET A 295 -4.99 -13.02 4.75
C MET A 295 -5.68 -14.39 4.60
N THR A 296 -6.00 -14.79 3.37
CA THR A 296 -6.64 -16.09 3.12
C THR A 296 -5.61 -17.21 3.00
N GLU A 297 -6.03 -18.41 3.37
CA GLU A 297 -5.20 -19.61 3.36
C GLU A 297 -5.94 -20.80 2.74
N VAL A 298 -5.27 -21.47 1.80
CA VAL A 298 -5.68 -22.78 1.30
C VAL A 298 -5.02 -23.84 2.18
N VAL A 299 -5.82 -24.46 3.05
CA VAL A 299 -5.39 -25.38 4.11
C VAL A 299 -5.48 -26.83 3.65
N GLU A 300 -4.65 -27.71 4.24
CA GLU A 300 -4.63 -29.15 3.91
C GLU A 300 -5.57 -29.99 4.77
N LYS A 301 -6.00 -29.44 5.91
CA LYS A 301 -6.90 -30.10 6.87
C LYS A 301 -7.69 -29.07 7.65
N GLU A 302 -8.74 -29.52 8.31
CA GLU A 302 -9.50 -28.68 9.23
C GLU A 302 -8.61 -28.14 10.35
N LEU A 303 -8.73 -26.84 10.60
CA LEU A 303 -8.02 -26.15 11.66
C LEU A 303 -8.85 -26.16 12.96
N ARG A 304 -8.18 -26.39 14.09
CA ARG A 304 -8.83 -26.36 15.41
C ARG A 304 -9.40 -24.96 15.68
N GLY A 305 -10.68 -24.90 16.07
CA GLY A 305 -11.36 -23.65 16.39
C GLY A 305 -11.96 -22.93 15.18
N ILE A 306 -11.82 -23.49 13.97
CA ILE A 306 -12.46 -23.00 12.75
C ILE A 306 -13.63 -23.91 12.41
N SER A 307 -14.81 -23.33 12.16
CA SER A 307 -15.99 -24.08 11.72
C SER A 307 -16.01 -24.18 10.20
N PHE A 308 -15.80 -25.37 9.65
CA PHE A 308 -15.91 -25.60 8.21
C PHE A 308 -17.37 -25.82 7.79
N LEU A 309 -17.80 -25.15 6.73
CA LEU A 309 -19.09 -25.34 6.09
C LEU A 309 -18.89 -26.14 4.79
N ASP A 310 -19.67 -27.21 4.60
CA ASP A 310 -19.69 -27.95 3.35
C ASP A 310 -20.49 -27.19 2.28
N ARG A 311 -19.98 -27.21 1.04
CA ARG A 311 -20.65 -26.64 -0.14
C ARG A 311 -20.50 -27.53 -1.37
#